data_AF-A0A7Y4TKQ2-F1
#
_entry.id   AF-A0A7Y4TKQ2-F1
#
_cell.length_a   1.000
_cell.length_b   1.000
_cell.length_c   1.000
_cell.angle_alpha   90.00
_cell.angle_beta   90.00
_cell.angle_gamma   90.00
#
_symmetry.space_group_name_H-M   'P 1'
#
loop_
_entity.id
_entity.type
_entity.pdbx_description
1 polymer ?
#
loop_
_entity_poly.entity_id
_entity_poly.type
_entity_poly.pdbx_seq_one_letter_code
_entity_poly.pdbx_strand_id
1 'polypeptide(L)'
;MTRIVLIFGLISGVIVAALMWLMLAMMKLGFTSHSLVLGYATMIIALSLVFFGIKSYRDNNGGRITFLKGLQVGILISLISAVCYGISWEAYYRTGGSDFMQQYTAQYVDEMRTKGASDAEIAETQNRWTNLASYTKISLCGLE
;
A
#
# COMPACT_ATOMS: atom_id res chain seq x y z
N MET A 1 14.17 -24.39 -1.66
CA MET A 1 14.21 -22.92 -1.83
C MET A 1 12.93 -22.35 -2.42
N THR A 2 12.58 -22.71 -3.66
CA THR A 2 11.44 -22.14 -4.41
C THR A 2 10.09 -22.32 -3.73
N ARG A 3 9.80 -23.49 -3.16
CA ARG A 3 8.53 -23.73 -2.45
C ARG A 3 8.32 -22.80 -1.24
N ILE A 4 9.38 -22.52 -0.48
CA ILE A 4 9.33 -21.64 0.70
C ILE A 4 9.11 -20.20 0.24
N VAL A 5 9.86 -19.74 -0.76
CA VAL A 5 9.73 -18.40 -1.33
C VAL A 5 8.31 -18.17 -1.88
N LEU A 6 7.75 -19.15 -2.60
CA LEU A 6 6.39 -19.06 -3.13
C LEU A 6 5.33 -19.05 -2.04
N ILE A 7 5.42 -19.94 -1.04
CA ILE A 7 4.44 -20.01 0.05
C ILE A 7 4.47 -18.72 0.88
N PHE A 8 5.65 -18.28 1.32
CA PHE A 8 5.77 -17.06 2.13
C PHE A 8 5.49 -15.80 1.31
N GLY A 9 5.90 -15.76 0.04
CA GLY A 9 5.55 -14.70 -0.90
C GLY A 9 4.03 -14.56 -1.04
N LEU A 10 3.32 -15.66 -1.28
CA LEU A 10 1.88 -15.65 -1.49
C LEU A 10 1.10 -15.37 -0.20
N ILE A 11 1.52 -15.92 0.94
CA ILE A 11 0.94 -15.59 2.26
C ILE A 11 1.14 -14.09 2.54
N SER A 12 2.34 -13.56 2.33
CA SER A 12 2.61 -12.14 2.55
C SER A 12 1.79 -11.26 1.60
N GLY A 13 1.64 -11.66 0.33
CA GLY A 13 0.83 -10.97 -0.66
C GLY A 13 -0.65 -10.95 -0.29
N VAL A 14 -1.21 -12.07 0.18
CA VAL A 14 -2.60 -12.15 0.66
C VAL A 14 -2.82 -11.26 1.88
N ILE A 15 -1.88 -11.25 2.84
CA ILE A 15 -1.99 -10.40 4.02
C ILE A 15 -1.94 -8.92 3.63
N VAL A 16 -0.99 -8.52 2.77
CA VAL A 16 -0.88 -7.14 2.30
C VAL A 16 -2.13 -6.72 1.52
N ALA A 17 -2.66 -7.60 0.67
CA ALA A 17 -3.93 -7.37 -0.03
C ALA A 17 -5.09 -7.17 0.96
N ALA A 18 -5.24 -8.06 1.94
CA ALA A 18 -6.30 -7.97 2.94
C ALA A 18 -6.21 -6.68 3.76
N LEU A 19 -5.00 -6.28 4.18
CA LEU A 19 -4.77 -5.02 4.89
C LEU A 19 -5.12 -3.80 4.04
N MET A 20 -4.79 -3.82 2.75
CA MET A 20 -5.16 -2.75 1.82
C MET A 20 -6.69 -2.59 1.74
N TRP A 21 -7.41 -3.69 1.54
CA TRP A 21 -8.87 -3.66 1.47
C TRP A 21 -9.51 -3.23 2.79
N LEU A 22 -8.96 -3.66 3.92
CA LEU A 22 -9.39 -3.22 5.24
C LEU A 22 -9.20 -1.70 5.43
N MET A 23 -8.04 -1.17 5.04
CA MET A 23 -7.75 0.26 5.12
C MET A 23 -8.72 1.08 4.26
N LEU A 24 -9.01 0.61 3.04
CA LEU A 24 -9.96 1.25 2.13
C LEU A 24 -11.39 1.20 2.68
N ALA A 25 -11.79 0.10 3.32
CA ALA A 25 -13.09 -0.01 3.98
C ALA A 25 -13.21 0.94 5.19
N MET A 26 -12.17 1.05 6.01
CA MET A 26 -12.13 1.96 7.16
C MET A 26 -12.19 3.43 6.74
N MET A 27 -11.55 3.77 5.61
CA MET A 27 -11.63 5.12 5.02
C MET A 27 -13.08 5.47 4.64
N LYS A 28 -13.82 4.53 4.02
CA LYS A 28 -15.24 4.72 3.67
C LYS A 28 -16.15 4.90 4.89
N LEU A 29 -15.78 4.30 6.03
CA LEU A 29 -16.51 4.42 7.30
C LEU A 29 -16.19 5.72 8.06
N GLY A 30 -15.32 6.59 7.53
CA GLY A 30 -14.99 7.89 8.13
C GLY A 30 -13.97 7.85 9.27
N PHE A 31 -13.30 6.71 9.48
CA PHE A 31 -12.24 6.59 10.51
C PHE A 31 -10.90 7.14 9.99
N THR A 32 -10.81 8.43 9.73
CA THR A 32 -9.59 9.10 9.23
C THR A 32 -8.53 9.30 10.31
N SER A 33 -8.93 9.44 11.58
CA SER A 33 -8.03 9.75 12.69
C SER A 33 -6.97 8.68 12.97
N HIS A 34 -7.22 7.43 12.57
CA HIS A 34 -6.32 6.29 12.80
C HIS A 34 -5.56 5.86 11.54
N SER A 35 -5.73 6.57 10.42
CA SER A 35 -5.11 6.25 9.13
C SER A 35 -3.57 6.18 9.22
N LEU A 36 -2.96 7.09 9.98
CA LEU A 36 -1.51 7.10 10.24
C LEU A 36 -1.06 5.84 11.00
N VAL A 37 -1.76 5.48 12.08
CA VAL A 37 -1.44 4.31 12.90
C VAL A 37 -1.58 3.03 12.08
N LEU A 38 -2.64 2.92 11.26
CA LEU A 38 -2.84 1.82 10.33
C LEU A 38 -1.74 1.73 9.28
N GLY A 39 -1.28 2.87 8.74
CA GLY A 39 -0.16 2.91 7.81
C GLY A 39 1.12 2.36 8.44
N TYR A 40 1.48 2.83 9.64
CA TYR A 40 2.65 2.33 10.36
C TYR A 40 2.52 0.87 10.76
N ALA A 41 1.34 0.43 11.21
CA ALA A 41 1.07 -0.97 11.51
C ALA A 41 1.27 -1.85 10.27
N THR A 42 0.80 -1.40 9.10
CA THR A 42 0.98 -2.12 7.84
C THR A 42 2.46 -2.24 7.47
N MET A 43 3.26 -1.18 7.67
CA MET A 43 4.71 -1.24 7.46
C MET A 43 5.41 -2.25 8.38
N ILE A 44 5.06 -2.26 9.67
CA ILE A 44 5.61 -3.23 10.64
C ILE A 44 5.25 -4.67 10.24
N ILE A 45 4.00 -4.89 9.81
CA ILE A 45 3.55 -6.22 9.37
C ILE A 45 4.32 -6.64 8.11
N ALA A 46 4.48 -5.75 7.13
CA ALA A 46 5.24 -6.03 5.92
C ALA A 46 6.69 -6.43 6.22
N LEU A 47 7.39 -5.66 7.06
CA LEU A 47 8.77 -5.97 7.48
C LEU A 47 8.86 -7.29 8.26
N SER A 48 7.88 -7.56 9.13
CA SER A 48 7.81 -8.79 9.90
C SER A 48 7.65 -10.02 9.00
N LEU A 49 6.81 -9.93 7.97
CA LEU A 49 6.59 -11.03 7.02
C LEU A 49 7.86 -11.37 6.23
N VAL A 50 8.62 -10.37 5.80
CA VAL A 50 9.92 -10.59 5.14
C VAL A 50 10.89 -11.28 6.11
N PHE A 51 10.97 -10.83 7.36
CA PHE A 51 11.80 -11.45 8.38
C PHE A 51 11.42 -12.92 8.64
N PHE A 52 10.13 -13.22 8.81
CA PHE A 52 9.65 -14.58 9.01
C PHE A 52 9.92 -15.48 7.78
N GLY A 53 9.81 -14.93 6.57
CA GLY A 53 10.18 -15.64 5.35
C GLY A 53 11.65 -16.04 5.30
N ILE A 54 12.56 -15.11 5.65
CA ILE A 54 14.01 -15.38 5.73
C ILE A 54 14.31 -16.38 6.85
N LYS A 55 13.67 -16.23 8.03
CA LYS A 55 13.85 -17.13 9.17
C LYS A 55 13.42 -18.55 8.84
N SER A 56 12.24 -18.73 8.26
CA SER A 56 11.75 -20.06 7.84
C SER A 56 12.66 -20.70 6.80
N TYR A 57 13.20 -19.89 5.88
CA TYR A 57 14.18 -20.34 4.91
C TYR A 57 15.49 -20.85 5.56
N ARG A 58 16.00 -20.13 6.58
CA ARG A 58 17.17 -20.56 7.35
C ARG A 58 16.93 -21.86 8.09
N ASP A 59 15.82 -21.95 8.81
CA ASP A 59 15.54 -23.08 9.70
C ASP A 59 15.39 -24.39 8.89
N ASN A 60 14.85 -24.32 7.66
CA ASN A 60 14.78 -25.45 6.73
C ASN A 60 16.11 -25.82 6.04
N ASN A 61 17.15 -24.99 6.13
CA ASN A 61 18.48 -25.27 5.54
C ASN A 61 19.56 -25.51 6.62
N GLY A 62 19.17 -26.16 7.72
CA GLY A 62 20.12 -26.52 8.78
C GLY A 62 20.60 -25.33 9.61
N GLY A 63 19.84 -24.25 9.68
CA GLY A 63 20.05 -23.16 10.63
C GLY A 63 21.13 -22.13 10.27
N ARG A 64 21.87 -22.32 9.17
CA ARG A 64 22.95 -21.42 8.73
C ARG A 64 22.68 -20.87 7.34
N ILE A 65 22.66 -19.54 7.20
CA ILE A 65 22.61 -18.86 5.90
C ILE A 65 23.70 -17.79 5.83
N THR A 66 24.25 -17.58 4.64
CA THR A 66 25.10 -16.42 4.36
C THR A 66 24.24 -15.19 4.14
N PHE A 67 24.75 -14.00 4.48
CA PHE A 67 24.03 -12.73 4.33
C PHE A 67 23.46 -12.54 2.92
N LEU A 68 24.25 -12.80 1.87
CA LEU A 68 23.79 -12.70 0.48
C LEU A 68 22.60 -13.62 0.18
N LYS A 69 22.59 -14.86 0.69
CA LYS A 69 21.46 -15.77 0.47
C LYS A 69 20.20 -15.29 1.20
N GLY A 70 20.34 -14.73 2.40
CA GLY A 70 19.22 -14.11 3.12
C GLY A 70 18.63 -12.93 2.38
N LEU A 71 19.48 -12.04 1.88
CA LEU A 71 19.07 -10.89 1.08
C LEU A 71 18.34 -11.31 -0.20
N GLN A 72 18.89 -12.29 -0.94
CA GLN A 72 18.27 -12.81 -2.15
C GLN A 72 16.86 -13.38 -1.88
N VAL A 73 16.71 -14.16 -0.81
CA VAL A 73 15.40 -14.72 -0.41
C VAL A 73 14.42 -13.60 -0.03
N GLY A 74 14.87 -12.60 0.73
CA GLY A 74 14.06 -11.44 1.07
C GLY A 74 13.54 -10.69 -0.17
N ILE A 75 14.43 -10.40 -1.12
CA ILE A 75 14.06 -9.72 -2.38
C ILE A 75 13.03 -10.52 -3.17
N LEU A 76 13.21 -11.84 -3.30
CA LEU A 76 12.27 -12.67 -4.03
C LEU A 76 10.87 -12.69 -3.39
N ILE A 77 10.80 -12.77 -2.06
CA ILE A 77 9.52 -12.71 -1.32
C ILE A 77 8.87 -11.35 -1.52
N SER A 78 9.63 -10.26 -1.36
CA SER A 78 9.12 -8.90 -1.56
C SER A 78 8.63 -8.66 -2.98
N LEU A 79 9.29 -9.22 -3.99
CA LEU A 79 8.88 -9.08 -5.38
C LEU A 79 7.55 -9.79 -5.66
N ILE A 80 7.36 -11.00 -5.13
CA ILE A 80 6.06 -11.70 -5.22
C ILE A 80 4.96 -10.91 -4.49
N SER A 81 5.26 -10.42 -3.29
CA SER A 81 4.31 -9.61 -2.50
C SER A 81 3.90 -8.33 -3.24
N ALA A 82 4.86 -7.64 -3.86
CA ALA A 82 4.61 -6.44 -4.66
C ALA A 82 3.70 -6.72 -5.88
N VAL A 83 3.90 -7.86 -6.56
CA VAL A 83 3.00 -8.28 -7.66
C VAL A 83 1.58 -8.52 -7.14
N CYS A 84 1.41 -9.24 -6.02
CA CYS A 84 0.09 -9.45 -5.41
C CYS A 84 -0.57 -8.13 -5.00
N TYR A 85 0.20 -7.18 -4.47
CA TYR A 85 -0.28 -5.84 -4.12
C TYR A 85 -0.73 -5.06 -5.37
N GLY A 86 0.05 -5.08 -6.45
CA GLY A 86 -0.33 -4.47 -7.72
C GLY A 86 -1.61 -5.06 -8.31
N ILE A 87 -1.75 -6.39 -8.30
CA ILE A 87 -2.99 -7.07 -8.73
C ILE A 87 -4.18 -6.66 -7.87
N SER A 88 -3.97 -6.48 -6.56
CA SER A 88 -5.02 -6.04 -5.64
C SER A 88 -5.48 -4.62 -5.97
N TRP A 89 -4.56 -3.72 -6.32
CA TRP A 89 -4.88 -2.37 -6.80
C TRP A 89 -5.66 -2.40 -8.11
N GLU A 90 -5.22 -3.20 -9.08
CA GLU A 90 -5.94 -3.37 -10.35
C GLU A 90 -7.36 -3.87 -10.12
N ALA A 91 -7.55 -4.85 -9.23
CA ALA A 91 -8.86 -5.33 -8.84
C ALA A 91 -9.71 -4.23 -8.16
N TYR A 92 -9.11 -3.44 -7.27
CA TYR A 92 -9.79 -2.31 -6.63
C TYR A 92 -10.26 -1.25 -7.64
N TYR A 93 -9.38 -0.82 -8.56
CA TYR A 93 -9.75 0.14 -9.60
C TYR A 93 -10.88 -0.39 -10.49
N ARG A 94 -10.84 -1.67 -10.89
CA ARG A 94 -11.90 -2.30 -11.70
C ARG A 94 -13.24 -2.45 -10.98
N THR A 95 -13.23 -2.64 -9.66
CA THR A 95 -14.45 -2.89 -8.86
C THR A 95 -15.14 -1.63 -8.33
N GLY A 96 -14.66 -0.43 -8.69
CA GLY A 96 -15.29 0.85 -8.32
C GLY A 96 -14.40 1.78 -7.50
N GLY A 97 -13.07 1.63 -7.58
CA GLY A 97 -12.08 2.43 -6.87
C GLY A 97 -11.70 3.77 -7.50
N SER A 98 -12.41 4.27 -8.53
CA SER A 98 -12.09 5.57 -9.14
C SER A 98 -12.26 6.76 -8.18
N ASP A 99 -13.07 6.58 -7.13
CA ASP A 99 -13.38 7.62 -6.16
C ASP A 99 -12.39 7.72 -5.00
N PHE A 100 -11.37 6.85 -4.91
CA PHE A 100 -10.40 6.93 -3.79
C PHE A 100 -9.78 8.32 -3.69
N MET A 101 -9.33 8.88 -4.83
CA MET A 101 -8.75 10.22 -4.85
C MET A 101 -9.77 11.30 -4.48
N GLN A 102 -11.02 11.21 -4.95
CA GLN A 102 -12.06 12.17 -4.57
C GLN A 102 -12.39 12.10 -3.08
N GLN A 103 -12.61 10.89 -2.54
CA GLN A 103 -12.94 10.68 -1.13
C GLN A 103 -11.78 11.10 -0.22
N TYR A 104 -10.55 10.78 -0.62
CA TYR A 104 -9.35 11.20 0.10
C TYR A 104 -9.19 12.72 0.12
N THR A 105 -9.34 13.40 -1.03
CA THR A 105 -9.27 14.88 -1.09
C THR A 105 -10.39 15.52 -0.29
N ALA A 106 -11.61 14.99 -0.34
CA ALA A 106 -12.73 15.48 0.46
C ALA A 106 -12.46 15.37 1.97
N GLN A 107 -11.97 14.20 2.42
CA GLN A 107 -11.59 13.98 3.82
C GLN A 107 -10.42 14.88 4.25
N TYR A 108 -9.43 15.09 3.39
CA TYR A 108 -8.30 15.96 3.68
C TYR A 108 -8.73 17.43 3.84
N VAL A 109 -9.64 17.91 2.99
CA VAL A 109 -10.21 19.26 3.10
C VAL A 109 -11.04 19.42 4.37
N ASP A 110 -11.82 18.39 4.73
CA ASP A 110 -12.60 18.38 5.97
C ASP A 110 -11.68 18.41 7.22
N GLU A 111 -10.57 17.68 7.18
CA GLU A 111 -9.55 17.73 8.22
C GLU A 111 -8.87 19.10 8.33
N MET A 112 -8.60 19.78 7.21
CA MET A 112 -8.07 21.15 7.23
C MET A 112 -9.07 22.14 7.82
N ARG A 113 -10.36 22.01 7.50
CA ARG A 113 -11.43 22.83 8.09
C ARG A 113 -11.53 22.65 9.60
N THR A 114 -11.51 21.41 10.07
CA THR A 114 -11.57 21.10 11.51
C THR A 114 -10.32 21.56 12.27
N LYS A 115 -9.16 21.64 11.60
CA LYS A 115 -7.92 22.22 12.15
C LYS A 115 -7.88 23.76 12.09
N GLY A 116 -8.92 24.42 11.56
CA GLY A 116 -9.03 25.87 11.54
C GLY A 116 -8.32 26.56 10.39
N ALA A 117 -8.02 25.84 9.29
CA ALA A 117 -7.47 26.45 8.08
C ALA A 117 -8.47 27.46 7.48
N SER A 118 -7.95 28.54 6.89
CA SER A 118 -8.76 29.55 6.22
C SER A 118 -9.37 29.02 4.91
N ASP A 119 -10.50 29.58 4.50
CA ASP A 119 -11.14 29.23 3.21
C ASP A 119 -10.21 29.48 2.01
N ALA A 120 -9.29 30.44 2.13
CA ALA A 120 -8.28 30.73 1.12
C ALA A 120 -7.25 29.59 0.97
N GLU A 121 -6.76 29.04 2.09
CA GLU A 121 -5.81 27.91 2.09
C GLU A 121 -6.44 26.61 1.57
N ILE A 122 -7.73 26.41 1.86
CA ILE A 122 -8.51 25.28 1.36
C ILE A 122 -8.70 25.38 -0.15
N ALA A 123 -9.06 26.56 -0.66
CA ALA A 123 -9.25 26.81 -2.09
C ALA A 123 -7.94 26.66 -2.88
N GLU A 124 -6.83 27.15 -2.35
CA GLU A 124 -5.50 26.96 -2.95
C GLU A 124 -5.15 25.47 -3.03
N THR A 125 -5.40 24.72 -1.95
CA THR A 125 -5.13 23.30 -1.89
C THR A 125 -5.99 22.52 -2.90
N GLN A 126 -7.29 22.82 -3.01
CA GLN A 126 -8.19 22.19 -4.00
C GLN A 126 -7.75 22.49 -5.43
N ASN A 127 -7.35 23.73 -5.74
CA ASN A 127 -6.81 24.09 -7.05
C ASN A 127 -5.52 23.34 -7.37
N ARG A 128 -4.63 23.16 -6.38
CA ARG A 128 -3.41 22.36 -6.53
C ARG A 128 -3.72 20.90 -6.86
N TRP A 129 -4.65 20.28 -6.14
CA TRP A 129 -5.08 18.89 -6.41
C TRP A 129 -5.72 18.74 -7.80
N THR A 130 -6.53 19.71 -8.22
CA THR A 130 -7.19 19.70 -9.54
C THR A 130 -6.19 19.84 -10.68
N ASN A 131 -5.18 20.70 -10.51
CA ASN A 131 -4.08 20.83 -11.48
C ASN A 131 -3.22 19.57 -11.54
N LEU A 132 -2.90 18.94 -10.41
CA LEU A 132 -2.14 17.68 -10.43
C LEU A 132 -2.89 16.56 -11.15
N ALA A 133 -4.21 16.49 -10.99
CA ALA A 133 -5.05 15.49 -11.66
C ALA A 133 -5.10 15.68 -13.20
N SER A 134 -4.99 16.92 -13.70
CA SER A 134 -4.96 17.17 -15.14
C SER A 134 -3.64 16.72 -15.78
N TYR A 135 -2.50 16.84 -15.08
CA TYR A 135 -1.20 16.34 -15.55
C TYR A 135 -1.18 14.81 -15.69
N THR A 136 -1.75 14.06 -14.75
CA THR A 136 -1.82 12.59 -14.84
C THR A 136 -2.72 12.11 -15.97
N LYS A 137 -3.80 12.84 -16.25
CA LYS A 137 -4.69 12.52 -17.38
C LYS A 137 -4.02 12.76 -18.73
N ILE A 138 -3.22 13.82 -18.83
CA ILE A 138 -2.43 14.14 -20.04
C ILE A 138 -1.32 13.11 -20.27
N SER A 139 -0.63 12.62 -19.23
CA SER A 139 0.43 11.63 -19.40
C SER A 139 -0.09 10.23 -19.76
N LEU A 140 -1.31 9.87 -19.34
CA LEU A 140 -1.94 8.60 -19.72
C LEU A 140 -2.47 8.62 -21.16
N CYS A 141 -2.96 9.77 -21.64
CA CYS A 141 -3.45 9.93 -23.01
C CYS A 141 -2.32 10.01 -24.06
N GLY A 142 -1.07 10.16 -23.65
CA GLY A 142 0.12 10.18 -24.52
C GLY A 142 0.84 8.83 -24.65
N LEU A 143 0.25 7.75 -24.11
CA LEU A 143 0.77 6.38 -24.16
C LEU A 143 -0.08 5.44 -25.03
N GLU A 144 -1.06 5.96 -25.76
CA GLU A 144 -1.83 5.23 -26.79
C GLU A 144 -1.31 5.55 -28.20
#